data_AF-A0A953IXV0-F1
#
_entry.id   AF-A0A953IXV0-F1
#
_cell.length_a   1.000
_cell.length_b   1.000
_cell.length_c   1.000
_cell.angle_alpha   90.00
_cell.angle_beta   90.00
_cell.angle_gamma   90.00
#
_symmetry.space_group_name_H-M   'P 1'
#
loop_
_entity.id
_entity.type
_entity.pdbx_description
1 polymer ?
#
loop_
_entity_poly.entity_id
_entity_poly.type
_entity_poly.pdbx_seq_one_letter_code
_entity_poly.pdbx_strand_id
1 'polypeptide(L)'
;DKYLDEVPWPVHHRPIEEPLARLQERMQKVSLDPIALEKARIGAAANLTKLYAAGAGRDTLDARFSKVAAWARDRGISPRRILIGEFGVLRKNGDSPGALCEDRIRWLSDIREIMDKYGFSWSYFSYDGPFALVRSDQDREFDLSVLKALGLRNGKTGCES
;
A
#
# COMPACT_ATOMS: atom_id res chain seq x y z
N ASP A 1 -7.99 -4.73 4.32
CA ASP A 1 -8.58 -5.51 5.41
C ASP A 1 -7.48 -5.81 6.42
N LYS A 2 -7.73 -5.68 7.74
CA LYS A 2 -6.70 -5.75 8.80
C LYS A 2 -6.16 -7.18 9.05
N TYR A 3 -6.82 -8.18 8.47
CA TYR A 3 -6.45 -9.58 8.59
C TYR A 3 -5.62 -10.08 7.40
N LEU A 4 -5.44 -9.27 6.37
CA LEU A 4 -4.57 -9.60 5.25
C LEU A 4 -3.11 -9.28 5.60
N ASP A 5 -2.22 -10.08 5.04
CA ASP A 5 -0.77 -9.95 5.18
C ASP A 5 -0.12 -10.29 3.85
N GLU A 6 1.03 -9.67 3.57
CA GLU A 6 1.87 -9.93 2.40
C GLU A 6 1.11 -9.95 1.06
N VAL A 7 0.07 -9.11 0.92
CA VAL A 7 -0.68 -8.98 -0.33
C VAL A 7 0.24 -8.36 -1.40
N PRO A 8 0.42 -9.02 -2.55
CA PRO A 8 1.31 -8.53 -3.59
C PRO A 8 0.82 -7.23 -4.23
N TRP A 9 1.78 -6.45 -4.74
CA TRP A 9 1.50 -5.33 -5.62
C TRP A 9 2.36 -5.38 -6.89
N PRO A 10 1.75 -5.39 -8.09
CA PRO A 10 0.31 -5.54 -8.36
C PRO A 10 -0.19 -6.94 -7.95
N VAL A 11 -1.52 -7.13 -7.83
CA VAL A 11 -2.06 -8.37 -7.24
C VAL A 11 -1.71 -9.64 -8.01
N HIS A 12 -1.56 -9.58 -9.33
CA HIS A 12 -1.17 -10.77 -10.13
C HIS A 12 0.33 -10.99 -10.19
N HIS A 13 1.14 -10.23 -9.44
CA HIS A 13 2.57 -10.51 -9.33
C HIS A 13 2.86 -11.84 -8.63
N ARG A 14 1.95 -12.28 -7.76
CA ARG A 14 1.99 -13.58 -7.08
C ARG A 14 0.59 -14.24 -7.15
N PRO A 15 0.50 -15.57 -7.15
CA PRO A 15 -0.79 -16.28 -7.18
C PRO A 15 -1.60 -16.02 -5.89
N ILE A 16 -2.94 -16.02 -5.97
CA ILE A 16 -3.83 -15.66 -4.85
C ILE A 16 -3.69 -16.60 -3.65
N GLU A 17 -3.25 -17.83 -3.91
CA GLU A 17 -2.98 -18.88 -2.94
C GLU A 17 -1.96 -18.43 -1.88
N GLU A 18 -0.97 -17.63 -2.25
CA GLU A 18 0.06 -17.15 -1.32
C GLU A 18 -0.52 -16.25 -0.20
N PRO A 19 -1.16 -15.10 -0.51
CA PRO A 19 -1.77 -14.27 0.54
C PRO A 19 -2.97 -14.94 1.21
N LEU A 20 -3.64 -15.90 0.57
CA LEU A 20 -4.66 -16.72 1.25
C LEU A 20 -4.05 -17.62 2.33
N ALA A 21 -2.90 -18.25 2.07
CA ALA A 21 -2.18 -19.02 3.07
C ALA A 21 -1.75 -18.15 4.25
N ARG A 22 -1.23 -16.93 3.98
CA ARG A 22 -0.86 -15.98 5.04
C ARG A 22 -2.06 -15.52 5.87
N LEU A 23 -3.22 -15.30 5.24
CA LEU A 23 -4.47 -15.05 5.96
C LEU A 23 -4.82 -16.22 6.89
N GLN A 24 -4.73 -17.46 6.41
CA GLN A 24 -5.04 -18.65 7.22
C GLN A 24 -4.12 -18.78 8.43
N GLU A 25 -2.80 -18.66 8.24
CA GLU A 25 -1.82 -18.67 9.32
C GLU A 25 -2.10 -17.57 10.35
N ARG A 26 -2.44 -16.36 9.88
CA ARG A 26 -2.76 -15.24 10.76
C ARG A 26 -4.01 -15.52 11.58
N MET A 27 -5.04 -16.14 11.01
CA MET A 27 -6.28 -16.45 11.75
C MET A 27 -6.06 -17.43 12.89
N GLN A 28 -5.03 -18.28 12.83
CA GLN A 28 -4.67 -19.16 13.95
C GLN A 28 -4.09 -18.40 15.15
N LYS A 29 -3.50 -17.22 14.91
CA LYS A 29 -2.90 -16.37 15.95
C LYS A 29 -3.86 -15.29 16.49
N VAL A 30 -5.00 -15.06 15.82
CA VAL A 30 -5.97 -14.04 16.21
C VAL A 30 -6.86 -14.56 17.33
N SER A 31 -6.83 -13.87 18.47
CA SER A 31 -7.73 -14.15 19.59
C SER A 31 -9.06 -13.42 19.40
N LEU A 32 -10.09 -14.18 19.00
CA LEU A 32 -11.49 -13.76 18.87
C LEU A 32 -12.38 -14.93 19.30
N ASP A 33 -13.65 -14.65 19.60
CA ASP A 33 -14.63 -15.73 19.72
C ASP A 33 -14.81 -16.47 18.37
N PRO A 34 -15.21 -17.75 18.37
CA PRO A 34 -15.25 -18.56 17.15
C PRO A 34 -16.09 -17.98 16.01
N ILE A 35 -17.22 -17.33 16.33
CA ILE A 35 -18.12 -16.77 15.32
C ILE A 35 -17.49 -15.52 14.70
N ALA A 36 -16.93 -14.63 15.52
CA ALA A 36 -16.23 -13.45 15.04
C ALA A 36 -14.98 -13.81 14.22
N LEU A 37 -14.25 -14.85 14.63
CA LEU A 37 -13.07 -15.34 13.91
C LEU A 37 -13.45 -15.83 12.50
N GLU A 38 -14.50 -16.65 12.39
CA GLU A 38 -14.93 -17.17 11.09
C GLU A 38 -15.48 -16.05 10.19
N LYS A 39 -16.24 -15.11 10.75
CA LYS A 39 -16.70 -13.92 10.00
C LYS A 39 -15.54 -13.07 9.50
N ALA A 40 -14.51 -12.85 10.32
CA ALA A 40 -13.30 -12.13 9.94
C ALA A 40 -12.55 -12.84 8.79
N ARG A 41 -12.39 -14.17 8.90
CA ARG A 41 -11.73 -14.99 7.88
C ARG A 41 -12.46 -14.92 6.55
N ILE A 42 -13.78 -15.15 6.54
CA ILE A 42 -14.61 -15.08 5.32
C ILE A 42 -14.53 -13.69 4.70
N GLY A 43 -14.69 -12.64 5.52
CA GLY A 43 -14.63 -11.26 5.06
C GLY A 43 -13.29 -10.89 4.41
N ALA A 44 -12.19 -11.26 5.05
CA ALA A 44 -10.84 -11.02 4.53
C ALA A 44 -10.58 -11.78 3.22
N ALA A 45 -10.97 -13.06 3.14
CA ALA A 45 -10.83 -13.86 1.93
C ALA A 45 -11.67 -13.31 0.77
N ALA A 46 -12.90 -12.87 1.05
CA ALA A 46 -13.77 -12.24 0.05
C ALA A 46 -13.17 -10.91 -0.45
N ASN A 47 -12.63 -10.08 0.45
CA ASN A 47 -11.96 -8.83 0.10
C ASN A 47 -10.72 -9.07 -0.78
N LEU A 48 -9.91 -10.08 -0.45
CA LEU A 48 -8.75 -10.48 -1.25
C LEU A 48 -9.16 -10.97 -2.64
N THR A 49 -10.17 -11.85 -2.71
CA THR A 49 -10.71 -12.36 -3.99
C THR A 49 -11.23 -11.23 -4.86
N LYS A 50 -11.95 -10.27 -4.28
CA LYS A 50 -12.42 -9.07 -5.00
C LYS A 50 -11.27 -8.23 -5.53
N LEU A 51 -10.20 -8.08 -4.75
CA LEU A 51 -9.01 -7.33 -5.16
C LEU A 51 -8.31 -7.98 -6.35
N TYR A 52 -8.16 -9.32 -6.32
CA TYR A 52 -7.59 -10.11 -7.41
C TYR A 52 -8.46 -10.12 -8.67
N ALA A 53 -9.77 -10.29 -8.52
CA ALA A 53 -10.73 -10.25 -9.63
C ALA A 53 -10.75 -8.88 -10.32
N ALA A 54 -10.53 -7.80 -9.56
CA ALA A 54 -10.42 -6.45 -10.10
C ALA A 54 -9.07 -6.17 -10.80
N GLY A 55 -8.11 -7.09 -10.77
CA GLY A 55 -6.77 -6.88 -11.34
C GLY A 55 -6.06 -5.69 -10.71
N ALA A 56 -6.21 -5.49 -9.39
CA ALA A 56 -5.68 -4.30 -8.71
C ALA A 56 -4.17 -4.11 -8.96
N GLY A 57 -3.85 -2.97 -9.55
CA GLY A 57 -2.50 -2.58 -9.95
C GLY A 57 -2.48 -1.12 -10.37
N ARG A 58 -1.40 -0.70 -11.01
CA ARG A 58 -1.17 0.68 -11.44
C ARG A 58 -2.38 1.29 -12.19
N ASP A 59 -2.93 0.58 -13.17
CA ASP A 59 -4.07 1.08 -13.97
C ASP A 59 -5.33 1.32 -13.12
N THR A 60 -5.54 0.49 -12.09
CA THR A 60 -6.66 0.70 -11.17
C THR A 60 -6.47 1.92 -10.26
N LEU A 61 -5.22 2.27 -9.93
CA LEU A 61 -4.91 3.54 -9.27
C LEU A 61 -5.11 4.69 -10.24
N ASP A 62 -4.54 4.61 -11.45
CA ASP A 62 -4.65 5.65 -12.47
C ASP A 62 -6.11 6.00 -12.77
N ALA A 63 -6.96 4.99 -12.94
CA ALA A 63 -8.40 5.15 -13.16
C ALA A 63 -9.15 5.81 -11.98
N ARG A 64 -8.62 5.76 -10.75
CA ARG A 64 -9.20 6.49 -9.61
C ARG A 64 -8.77 7.95 -9.63
N PHE A 65 -7.50 8.21 -9.89
CA PHE A 65 -6.96 9.57 -9.97
C PHE A 65 -7.53 10.34 -11.17
N SER A 66 -7.75 9.66 -12.30
CA SER A 66 -8.38 10.25 -13.50
C SER A 66 -9.77 10.82 -13.23
N LYS A 67 -10.55 10.17 -12.34
CA LYS A 67 -11.88 10.66 -11.93
C LYS A 67 -11.79 11.97 -11.15
N VAL A 68 -10.82 12.08 -10.24
CA VAL A 68 -10.55 13.32 -9.49
C VAL A 68 -10.09 14.42 -10.43
N ALA A 69 -9.18 14.10 -11.37
CA ALA A 69 -8.70 15.06 -12.35
C ALA A 69 -9.83 15.55 -13.28
N ALA A 70 -10.71 14.65 -13.73
CA ALA A 70 -11.87 15.00 -14.54
C ALA A 70 -12.82 15.93 -13.78
N TRP A 71 -13.16 15.58 -12.54
CA TRP A 71 -13.97 16.45 -11.68
C TRP A 71 -13.34 17.84 -11.50
N ALA A 72 -12.04 17.91 -11.23
CA ALA A 72 -11.35 19.18 -11.02
C ALA A 72 -11.39 20.07 -12.27
N ARG A 73 -11.12 19.49 -13.44
CA ARG A 73 -11.22 20.17 -14.74
C ARG A 73 -12.63 20.72 -14.97
N ASP A 74 -13.65 19.90 -14.75
CA ASP A 74 -15.06 20.30 -14.96
C ASP A 74 -15.49 21.42 -13.99
N ARG A 75 -14.76 21.60 -12.88
CA ARG A 75 -14.97 22.67 -11.89
C ARG A 75 -14.00 23.85 -12.04
N GLY A 76 -13.11 23.85 -13.02
CA GLY A 76 -12.08 24.89 -13.19
C GLY A 76 -11.06 24.93 -12.04
N ILE A 77 -10.89 23.82 -11.30
CA ILE A 77 -9.93 23.71 -10.20
C ILE A 77 -8.58 23.28 -10.79
N SER A 78 -7.55 24.11 -10.60
CA SER A 78 -6.19 23.74 -10.97
C SER A 78 -5.75 22.46 -10.24
N PRO A 79 -5.13 21.47 -10.91
CA PRO A 79 -4.66 20.25 -10.27
C PRO A 79 -3.72 20.48 -9.08
N ARG A 80 -2.95 21.59 -9.11
CA ARG A 80 -2.06 21.98 -7.99
C ARG A 80 -2.80 22.32 -6.70
N ARG A 81 -4.11 22.60 -6.77
CA ARG A 81 -4.98 22.82 -5.61
C ARG A 81 -5.55 21.53 -5.04
N ILE A 82 -5.27 20.38 -5.65
CA ILE A 82 -5.61 19.07 -5.12
C ILE A 82 -4.41 18.58 -4.32
N LEU A 83 -4.66 18.30 -3.03
CA LEU A 83 -3.68 17.73 -2.12
C LEU A 83 -4.14 16.31 -1.75
N ILE A 84 -3.31 15.32 -2.04
CA ILE A 84 -3.42 13.99 -1.42
C ILE A 84 -2.72 14.07 -0.07
N GLY A 85 -3.50 14.36 0.98
CA GLY A 85 -2.96 14.67 2.31
C GLY A 85 -2.25 13.48 2.97
N GLU A 86 -2.66 12.25 2.65
CA GLU A 86 -2.08 11.05 3.21
C GLU A 86 -2.11 9.91 2.19
N PHE A 87 -1.00 9.19 2.12
CA PHE A 87 -0.90 7.89 1.47
C PHE A 87 0.27 7.13 2.08
N GLY A 88 0.16 5.81 2.05
CA GLY A 88 1.18 4.92 2.59
C GLY A 88 0.69 3.47 2.56
N VAL A 89 1.64 2.56 2.69
CA VAL A 89 1.37 1.13 2.84
C VAL A 89 2.12 0.61 4.06
N LEU A 90 1.45 -0.23 4.85
CA LEU A 90 2.02 -0.88 6.03
C LEU A 90 3.26 -1.68 5.61
N ARG A 91 4.39 -1.45 6.28
CA ARG A 91 5.56 -2.32 6.14
C ARG A 91 5.33 -3.64 6.89
N LYS A 92 5.79 -4.75 6.32
CA LYS A 92 6.00 -5.97 7.09
C LYS A 92 7.08 -5.71 8.15
N ASN A 93 6.84 -6.11 9.39
CA ASN A 93 7.83 -6.01 10.48
C ASN A 93 7.65 -7.17 11.48
N GLY A 94 8.56 -8.15 11.43
CA GLY A 94 8.42 -9.39 12.20
C GLY A 94 7.04 -10.05 11.98
N ASP A 95 6.35 -10.37 13.08
CA ASP A 95 5.00 -10.94 13.06
C ASP A 95 3.89 -9.92 12.71
N SER A 96 4.19 -8.61 12.67
CA SER A 96 3.20 -7.60 12.29
C SER A 96 2.86 -7.73 10.80
N PRO A 97 1.58 -7.64 10.41
CA PRO A 97 1.20 -7.80 9.02
C PRO A 97 1.56 -6.56 8.21
N GLY A 98 1.89 -6.74 6.94
CA GLY A 98 2.17 -5.64 6.04
C GLY A 98 2.60 -6.11 4.66
N ALA A 99 2.88 -5.15 3.79
CA ALA A 99 3.46 -5.42 2.48
C ALA A 99 4.93 -5.82 2.66
N LEU A 100 5.34 -6.84 1.89
CA LEU A 100 6.76 -7.14 1.70
C LEU A 100 7.45 -5.90 1.14
N CYS A 101 8.74 -5.73 1.44
CA CYS A 101 9.47 -4.53 1.06
C CYS A 101 9.33 -4.21 -0.43
N GLU A 102 9.47 -5.20 -1.32
CA GLU A 102 9.39 -4.95 -2.75
C GLU A 102 8.00 -4.49 -3.21
N ASP A 103 6.94 -5.14 -2.70
CA ASP A 103 5.56 -4.77 -2.99
C ASP A 103 5.27 -3.34 -2.51
N ARG A 104 5.78 -3.01 -1.31
CA ARG A 104 5.70 -1.66 -0.74
C ARG A 104 6.38 -0.64 -1.63
N ILE A 105 7.61 -0.89 -2.09
CA ILE A 105 8.35 0.03 -2.94
C ILE A 105 7.70 0.20 -4.32
N ARG A 106 7.17 -0.88 -4.91
CA ARG A 106 6.40 -0.81 -6.17
C ARG A 106 5.15 0.04 -6.01
N TRP A 107 4.36 -0.19 -4.95
CA TRP A 107 3.13 0.58 -4.70
C TRP A 107 3.41 2.07 -4.47
N LEU A 108 4.45 2.39 -3.69
CA LEU A 108 4.84 3.77 -3.41
C LEU A 108 5.30 4.50 -4.67
N SER A 109 6.09 3.84 -5.52
CA SER A 109 6.51 4.39 -6.82
C SER A 109 5.29 4.64 -7.71
N ASP A 110 4.39 3.67 -7.83
CA ASP A 110 3.20 3.77 -8.66
C ASP A 110 2.30 4.94 -8.27
N ILE A 111 1.94 5.01 -6.99
CA ILE A 111 1.00 6.03 -6.53
C ILE A 111 1.62 7.44 -6.63
N ARG A 112 2.90 7.59 -6.29
CA ARG A 112 3.62 8.86 -6.43
C ARG A 112 3.67 9.27 -7.91
N GLU A 113 3.98 8.35 -8.81
CA GLU A 113 4.05 8.64 -10.24
C GLU A 113 2.72 9.05 -10.83
N ILE A 114 1.63 8.43 -10.38
CA ILE A 114 0.30 8.80 -10.78
C ILE A 114 -0.06 10.20 -10.26
N MET A 115 0.26 10.52 -9.00
CA MET A 115 0.01 11.87 -8.45
C MET A 115 0.71 12.95 -9.27
N ASP A 116 1.98 12.74 -9.63
CA ASP A 116 2.73 13.70 -10.44
C ASP A 116 2.21 13.76 -11.88
N LYS A 117 1.83 12.62 -12.48
CA LYS A 117 1.18 12.58 -13.81
C LYS A 117 -0.03 13.51 -13.86
N TYR A 118 -0.83 13.54 -12.79
CA TYR A 118 -2.01 14.42 -12.68
C TYR A 118 -1.70 15.81 -12.13
N GLY A 119 -0.45 16.09 -11.71
CA GLY A 119 -0.04 17.37 -11.15
C GLY A 119 -0.63 17.66 -9.76
N PHE A 120 -0.98 16.62 -9.01
CA PHE A 120 -1.50 16.75 -7.66
C PHE A 120 -0.35 16.92 -6.66
N SER A 121 -0.57 17.77 -5.66
CA SER A 121 0.34 17.86 -4.52
C SER A 121 0.10 16.68 -3.58
N TRP A 122 1.11 16.28 -2.81
CA TRP A 122 0.99 15.16 -1.89
C TRP A 122 1.80 15.33 -0.61
N SER A 123 1.35 14.64 0.43
CA SER A 123 2.06 14.50 1.70
C SER A 123 2.09 13.03 2.08
N TYR A 124 3.29 12.54 2.42
CA TYR A 124 3.49 11.14 2.76
C TYR A 124 3.16 10.87 4.22
N PHE A 125 2.40 9.81 4.49
CA PHE A 125 2.17 9.29 5.83
C PHE A 125 3.02 8.01 6.00
N SER A 126 3.97 7.94 6.93
CA SER A 126 4.31 8.88 8.01
C SER A 126 5.83 8.96 8.22
N TYR A 127 6.29 9.87 9.09
CA TYR A 127 7.70 9.96 9.44
C TYR A 127 8.20 8.67 10.14
N ASP A 128 7.49 8.21 11.18
CA ASP A 128 7.77 7.04 12.01
C ASP A 128 6.58 6.04 12.06
N GLY A 129 6.73 4.91 12.73
CA GLY A 129 5.73 3.85 12.83
C GLY A 129 5.60 2.93 11.58
N PRO A 130 4.46 2.24 11.41
CA PRO A 130 4.35 1.13 10.45
C PRO A 130 4.30 1.59 8.98
N PHE A 131 4.12 2.90 8.73
CA PHE A 131 4.20 3.50 7.40
C PHE A 131 5.51 4.27 7.18
N ALA A 132 6.46 4.21 8.12
CA ALA A 132 7.51 5.21 8.27
C ALA A 132 8.36 5.50 7.02
N LEU A 133 8.89 6.73 6.97
CA LEU A 133 10.04 7.13 6.15
C LEU A 133 11.35 6.63 6.75
N VAL A 134 11.39 6.38 8.06
CA VAL A 134 12.58 5.89 8.76
C VAL A 134 12.57 4.36 8.90
N ARG A 135 13.74 3.74 9.05
CA ARG A 135 13.91 2.28 9.21
C ARG A 135 13.45 1.79 10.58
N SER A 136 13.78 2.54 11.63
CA SER A 136 13.39 2.26 13.02
C SER A 136 12.98 3.55 13.73
N ASP A 137 12.10 3.44 14.71
CA ASP A 137 11.69 4.58 15.54
C ASP A 137 12.81 5.05 16.49
N GLN A 138 13.82 4.18 16.71
CA GLN A 138 14.95 4.38 17.62
C GLN A 138 16.04 5.24 16.96
N ASP A 139 16.59 4.77 15.84
CA ASP A 139 17.73 5.42 15.18
C ASP A 139 17.28 6.50 14.18
N ARG A 140 16.01 6.43 13.75
CA ARG A 140 15.35 7.39 12.84
C ARG A 140 16.11 7.64 11.53
N GLU A 141 16.92 6.68 11.12
CA GLU A 141 17.60 6.71 9.85
C GLU A 141 16.61 6.53 8.71
N PHE A 142 16.71 7.35 7.67
CA PHE A 142 15.82 7.25 6.51
C PHE A 142 15.96 5.90 5.79
N ASP A 143 14.81 5.33 5.44
CA ASP A 143 14.72 4.22 4.50
C ASP A 143 14.95 4.75 3.08
N LEU A 144 16.15 4.51 2.56
CA LEU A 144 16.55 5.03 1.25
C LEU A 144 15.75 4.43 0.10
N SER A 145 15.20 3.23 0.27
CA SER A 145 14.33 2.59 -0.73
C SER A 145 12.99 3.32 -0.79
N VAL A 146 12.44 3.71 0.37
CA VAL A 146 11.22 4.56 0.43
C VAL A 146 11.47 5.94 -0.15
N LEU A 147 12.55 6.62 0.22
CA LEU A 147 12.88 7.94 -0.31
C LEU A 147 13.01 7.92 -1.84
N LYS A 148 13.61 6.86 -2.39
CA LYS A 148 13.71 6.66 -3.83
C LYS A 148 12.34 6.45 -4.47
N ALA A 149 11.50 5.58 -3.90
CA ALA A 149 10.14 5.34 -4.40
C ALA A 149 9.30 6.63 -4.45
N LEU A 150 9.52 7.52 -3.48
CA LEU A 150 8.87 8.83 -3.41
C LEU A 150 9.52 9.90 -4.31
N GLY A 151 10.59 9.58 -5.04
CA GLY A 151 11.31 10.54 -5.88
C GLY A 151 12.10 11.60 -5.10
N LEU A 152 12.33 11.40 -3.79
CA LEU A 152 13.02 12.33 -2.91
C LEU A 152 14.55 12.16 -2.91
N ARG A 153 15.06 11.07 -3.51
CA ARG A 153 16.50 10.80 -3.63
C ARG A 153 16.83 9.90 -4.84
N ASN A 154 17.94 10.17 -5.50
CA ASN A 154 18.50 9.34 -6.58
C ASN A 154 19.59 8.39 -6.05
N GLY A 155 19.64 7.13 -6.52
CA GLY A 155 20.69 6.15 -6.17
C GLY A 155 20.31 4.66 -6.33
N LYS A 156 21.31 3.77 -6.19
CA LYS A 156 21.08 2.33 -6.02
C LYS A 156 20.60 2.09 -4.59
N THR A 157 19.40 1.52 -4.46
CA THR A 157 18.80 1.09 -3.20
C THR A 157 17.97 -0.14 -3.49
N GLY A 158 17.87 -1.04 -2.51
CA GLY A 158 17.16 -2.30 -2.60
C GLY A 158 16.52 -2.64 -1.27
N CYS A 159 15.65 -3.64 -1.27
CA CYS A 159 15.16 -4.24 -0.05
C CYS A 159 16.32 -5.00 0.61
N GLU A 160 16.86 -4.45 1.69
CA GLU A 160 17.81 -5.18 2.53
C GLU A 160 17.04 -6.31 3.24
N SER A 161 17.63 -7.51 3.22
CA SER A 161 17.09 -8.74 3.81
C SER A 161 17.19 -8.74 5.32
#